data_AF-A0A7S0N3P0-F1
#
_entry.id   AF-A0A7S0N3P0-F1
#
_cell.length_a   1.000
_cell.length_b   1.000
_cell.length_c   1.000
_cell.angle_alpha   90.00
_cell.angle_beta   90.00
_cell.angle_gamma   90.00
#
_symmetry.space_group_name_H-M   'P 1'
#
loop_
_entity.id
_entity.type
_entity.pdbx_description
1 polymer ?
#
loop_
_entity_poly.entity_id
_entity_poly.type
_entity_poly.pdbx_seq_one_letter_code
_entity_poly.pdbx_strand_id
1 'polypeptide(L)'
;RMQALFLAGDPAQSVVEGVDFRFEEVRAIVHQLSGGRERIARPTKLAVNFRSHAGILDCAAAVLGKLLDFFPGAAKVLHPDQGLFRGPRPAFWRPGSAAAAS
;
A
#
# COMPACT_ATOMS: atom_id res chain seq x y z
N ARG A 1 14.31 -27.82 4.43
CA ARG A 1 15.08 -26.68 4.97
C ARG A 1 14.96 -25.56 3.95
N MET A 2 14.14 -24.55 4.21
CA MET A 2 14.07 -23.35 3.36
C MET A 2 15.45 -22.69 3.29
N GLN A 3 15.92 -22.43 2.08
CA GLN A 3 17.26 -21.87 1.83
C GLN A 3 17.27 -20.34 2.03
N ALA A 4 16.20 -19.63 1.64
CA ALA A 4 15.79 -18.30 2.11
C ALA A 4 14.47 -17.89 1.41
N LEU A 5 13.57 -17.16 2.08
CA LEU A 5 12.39 -16.53 1.46
C LEU A 5 12.30 -15.08 1.93
N PHE A 6 12.26 -14.17 0.96
CA PHE A 6 12.08 -12.75 1.18
C PHE A 6 10.85 -12.30 0.39
N LEU A 7 9.92 -11.64 1.07
CA LEU A 7 8.69 -11.13 0.47
C LEU A 7 8.53 -9.66 0.82
N ALA A 8 8.10 -8.87 -0.16
CA ALA A 8 7.78 -7.46 -0.01
C ALA A 8 6.59 -7.14 -0.94
N GLY A 9 5.78 -6.17 -0.54
CA GLY A 9 4.60 -5.77 -1.31
C GLY A 9 3.59 -5.00 -0.46
N ASP A 10 2.55 -4.53 -1.12
CA ASP A 10 1.42 -3.81 -0.51
C ASP A 10 0.11 -4.49 -0.94
N PRO A 11 -0.56 -5.24 -0.05
CA PRO A 11 -1.82 -5.90 -0.36
C PRO A 11 -2.94 -4.93 -0.77
N ALA A 12 -2.90 -3.67 -0.31
CA ALA A 12 -3.91 -2.68 -0.70
C ALA A 12 -3.72 -2.19 -2.16
N GLN A 13 -2.59 -2.52 -2.79
CA GLN A 13 -2.30 -2.23 -4.19
C GLN A 13 -2.47 -3.46 -5.10
N SER A 14 -3.12 -4.53 -4.63
CA SER A 14 -3.45 -5.67 -5.51
C SER A 14 -4.50 -5.26 -6.53
N VAL A 15 -4.16 -5.36 -7.81
CA VAL A 15 -5.06 -5.08 -8.94
C VAL A 15 -5.46 -6.35 -9.69
N VAL A 16 -5.01 -7.53 -9.22
CA VAL A 16 -5.29 -8.82 -9.86
C VAL A 16 -6.49 -9.46 -9.17
N GLU A 17 -7.56 -9.63 -9.91
CA GLU A 17 -8.78 -10.30 -9.42
C GLU A 17 -8.45 -11.73 -8.94
N GLY A 18 -9.00 -12.08 -7.77
CA GLY A 18 -8.79 -13.40 -7.17
C GLY A 18 -7.44 -13.63 -6.49
N VAL A 19 -6.53 -12.63 -6.51
CA VAL A 19 -5.26 -12.69 -5.77
C VAL A 19 -5.30 -11.71 -4.61
N ASP A 20 -5.76 -12.23 -3.47
CA ASP A 20 -5.66 -11.56 -2.17
C ASP A 20 -4.98 -12.51 -1.18
N PHE A 21 -3.90 -12.04 -0.56
CA PHE A 21 -3.29 -12.74 0.56
C PHE A 21 -2.66 -11.76 1.53
N ARG A 22 -2.66 -12.15 2.80
CA ARG A 22 -1.97 -11.44 3.87
C ARG A 22 -0.63 -12.11 4.11
N PHE A 23 0.41 -11.33 4.37
CA PHE A 23 1.71 -11.89 4.78
C PHE A 23 1.58 -12.86 5.98
N GLU A 24 0.59 -12.63 6.86
CA GLU A 24 0.28 -13.52 7.97
C GLU A 24 -0.16 -14.93 7.53
N GLU A 25 -0.83 -15.05 6.38
CA GLU A 25 -1.24 -16.34 5.81
C GLU A 25 -0.02 -17.10 5.27
N VAL A 26 0.90 -16.39 4.59
CA VAL A 26 2.16 -17.00 4.14
C VAL A 26 2.97 -17.53 5.33
N ARG A 27 3.06 -16.74 6.40
CA ARG A 27 3.73 -17.16 7.65
C ARG A 27 3.08 -18.41 8.25
N ALA A 28 1.75 -18.46 8.29
CA ALA A 28 1.01 -19.61 8.82
C ALA A 28 1.26 -20.88 8.00
N ILE A 29 1.23 -20.77 6.67
CA ILE A 29 1.50 -21.88 5.75
C ILE A 29 2.91 -22.42 5.94
N VAL A 30 3.93 -21.58 6.02
CA VAL A 30 5.33 -22.05 6.23
C VAL A 30 5.50 -22.70 7.59
N HIS A 31 4.88 -22.15 8.64
CA HIS A 31 4.87 -22.80 9.95
C HIS A 31 4.22 -24.19 9.90
N GLN A 32 3.08 -24.32 9.22
CA GLN A 32 2.37 -25.58 9.07
C GLN A 32 3.19 -26.62 8.27
N LEU A 33 3.71 -26.25 7.10
CA LEU A 33 4.47 -27.15 6.22
C LEU A 33 5.80 -27.60 6.83
N SER A 34 6.40 -26.80 7.70
CA SER A 34 7.63 -27.17 8.41
C SER A 34 7.39 -28.05 9.65
N GLY A 35 6.13 -28.29 10.03
CA GLY A 35 5.79 -28.93 11.31
C GLY A 35 6.22 -28.07 12.51
N GLY A 36 6.13 -26.75 12.38
CA GLY A 36 6.54 -25.78 13.39
C GLY A 36 8.04 -25.52 13.51
N ARG A 37 8.85 -26.10 12.62
CA ARG A 37 10.32 -25.98 12.67
C ARG A 37 10.85 -24.69 12.03
N GLU A 38 10.11 -24.12 11.09
CA GLU A 38 10.49 -22.89 10.39
C GLU A 38 9.52 -21.76 10.75
N ARG A 39 10.07 -20.56 10.95
CA ARG A 39 9.32 -19.35 11.28
C ARG A 39 9.78 -18.22 10.40
N ILE A 40 8.84 -17.59 9.71
CA ILE A 40 9.08 -16.34 8.98
C ILE A 40 8.83 -15.16 9.92
N ALA A 41 9.77 -14.21 9.92
CA ALA A 41 9.66 -12.96 10.67
C ALA A 41 8.36 -12.21 10.30
N ARG A 42 7.84 -11.42 11.24
CA ARG A 42 6.72 -10.53 10.91
C ARG A 42 7.18 -9.49 9.88
N PRO A 43 6.31 -9.07 8.95
CA PRO A 43 6.66 -8.02 8.00
C PRO A 43 6.98 -6.72 8.72
N THR A 44 8.06 -6.08 8.31
CA THR A 44 8.36 -4.69 8.68
C THR A 44 7.48 -3.77 7.84
N LYS A 45 6.75 -2.85 8.48
CA LYS A 45 5.96 -1.84 7.77
C LYS A 45 6.85 -0.65 7.42
N LEU A 46 6.84 -0.23 6.16
CA LEU A 46 7.52 0.96 5.69
C LEU A 46 6.48 2.06 5.49
N ALA A 47 6.39 2.99 6.44
CA ALA A 47 5.37 4.05 6.43
C ALA A 47 5.86 5.36 5.78
N VAL A 48 7.17 5.50 5.55
CA VAL A 48 7.75 6.72 4.94
C VAL A 48 7.80 6.54 3.42
N ASN A 49 7.10 7.40 2.70
CA ASN A 49 7.10 7.45 1.25
C ASN A 49 8.15 8.46 0.77
N PHE A 50 9.24 7.94 0.23
CA PHE A 50 10.37 8.72 -0.29
C PHE A 50 10.16 9.20 -1.74
N ARG A 51 9.06 8.79 -2.40
CA ARG A 51 8.82 9.04 -3.83
C ARG A 51 7.81 10.16 -4.07
N SER A 52 6.82 10.29 -3.20
CA SER A 52 5.72 11.23 -3.36
C SER A 52 5.72 12.29 -2.28
N HIS A 53 5.38 13.51 -2.68
CA HIS A 53 5.14 14.63 -1.77
C HIS A 53 3.94 14.37 -0.87
N ALA A 54 3.96 14.88 0.37
CA ALA A 54 2.87 14.68 1.32
C ALA A 54 1.52 15.17 0.78
N GLY A 55 1.49 16.27 0.01
CA GLY A 55 0.25 16.74 -0.60
C GLY A 55 -0.39 15.74 -1.57
N ILE A 56 0.40 14.93 -2.28
CA ILE A 56 -0.11 13.85 -3.15
C ILE A 56 -0.65 12.69 -2.32
N LEU A 57 0.06 12.33 -1.24
CA LEU A 57 -0.35 11.27 -0.32
C LEU A 57 -1.66 11.62 0.40
N ASP A 58 -1.82 12.88 0.82
CA ASP A 58 -3.05 13.40 1.43
C ASP A 58 -4.23 13.27 0.46
N CYS A 59 -4.04 13.64 -0.81
CA CYS A 59 -5.07 13.46 -1.84
C CYS A 59 -5.44 11.98 -2.04
N ALA A 60 -4.45 11.08 -2.13
CA ALA A 60 -4.69 9.66 -2.27
C ALA A 60 -5.44 9.08 -1.06
N ALA A 61 -5.05 9.47 0.16
CA ALA A 61 -5.69 9.05 1.40
C ALA A 61 -7.16 9.53 1.49
N ALA A 62 -7.45 10.75 1.03
CA ALA A 62 -8.82 11.28 0.99
C ALA A 62 -9.70 10.50 0.00
N VAL A 63 -9.18 10.17 -1.19
CA VAL A 63 -9.90 9.34 -2.17
C VAL A 63 -10.13 7.93 -1.62
N LEU A 64 -9.10 7.31 -1.04
CA LEU A 64 -9.18 5.98 -0.45
C LEU A 64 -10.19 5.93 0.70
N GLY A 65 -10.21 6.95 1.56
CA GLY A 65 -11.20 7.07 2.63
C GLY A 65 -12.63 7.04 2.09
N LYS A 66 -12.90 7.77 1.01
CA LYS A 66 -14.22 7.74 0.36
C LYS A 66 -14.55 6.40 -0.26
N LEU A 67 -13.58 5.73 -0.89
CA LEU A 67 -13.80 4.38 -1.42
C LEU A 67 -14.16 3.39 -0.31
N LEU A 68 -13.48 3.46 0.84
CA LEU A 68 -13.75 2.59 1.98
C LEU A 68 -15.09 2.92 2.67
N ASP A 69 -15.53 4.18 2.66
CA ASP A 69 -16.86 4.59 3.15
C ASP A 69 -17.98 3.92 2.32
N PHE A 70 -17.84 3.90 0.98
CA PHE A 70 -18.85 3.36 0.08
C PHE A 70 -18.76 1.83 -0.11
N PHE A 71 -17.56 1.26 0.00
CA PHE A 71 -17.30 -0.16 -0.22
C PHE A 71 -16.60 -0.77 1.00
N PRO A 72 -17.31 -0.91 2.13
CA PRO A 72 -16.74 -1.47 3.35
C PRO A 72 -16.26 -2.90 3.09
N GLY A 73 -14.97 -3.15 3.31
CA GLY A 73 -14.34 -4.46 3.09
C GLY A 73 -13.70 -4.65 1.71
N ALA A 74 -13.78 -3.67 0.80
CA ALA A 74 -13.11 -3.75 -0.51
C ALA A 74 -11.57 -3.67 -0.41
N ALA A 75 -11.05 -3.12 0.67
CA ALA A 75 -9.61 -3.12 0.94
C ALA A 75 -9.33 -3.10 2.45
N LYS A 76 -8.10 -3.46 2.80
CA LYS A 76 -7.60 -3.36 4.17
C LYS A 76 -7.33 -1.91 4.54
N VAL A 77 -7.85 -1.47 5.68
CA VAL A 77 -7.49 -0.17 6.26
C VAL A 77 -6.03 -0.21 6.72
N LEU A 78 -5.19 0.60 6.10
CA LEU A 78 -3.78 0.78 6.44
C LEU A 78 -3.55 2.16 7.07
N HIS A 79 -2.45 2.30 7.80
CA HIS A 79 -2.04 3.64 8.25
C HIS A 79 -1.62 4.47 7.02
N PRO A 80 -1.91 5.78 7.01
CA PRO A 80 -1.48 6.65 5.92
C PRO A 80 0.04 6.65 5.74
N ASP A 81 0.46 6.69 4.47
CA ASP A 81 1.84 6.96 4.09
C ASP A 81 2.26 8.37 4.53
N GLN A 82 3.50 8.52 4.96
CA GLN A 82 4.08 9.80 5.38
C GLN A 82 5.09 10.28 4.35
N GLY A 83 4.85 11.47 3.78
CA GLY A 83 5.78 12.11 2.87
C GLY A 83 6.87 12.90 3.62
N LEU A 84 8.04 13.04 3.02
CA LEU A 84 9.15 13.81 3.61
C LEU A 84 8.87 15.31 3.69
N PHE A 85 8.17 15.86 2.70
CA PHE A 85 7.79 17.28 2.64
C PHE A 85 6.57 17.47 1.73
N ARG A 86 5.92 18.64 1.84
CA ARG A 86 4.59 18.88 1.27
C ARG A 86 4.54 18.91 -0.27
N GLY A 87 5.60 19.39 -0.91
CA GLY A 87 5.64 19.65 -2.35
C GLY A 87 4.69 20.77 -2.81
N PRO A 88 4.61 21.01 -4.14
CA PRO A 88 3.62 21.92 -4.72
C PRO A 88 2.18 21.45 -4.44
N ARG A 89 1.23 22.39 -4.43
CA ARG A 89 -0.19 22.06 -4.25
C ARG A 89 -0.68 21.17 -5.41
N PRO A 90 -1.30 20.00 -5.14
CA PRO A 90 -1.87 19.16 -6.19
C PRO A 90 -2.96 19.88 -6.99
N ALA A 91 -2.98 19.66 -8.30
CA ALA A 91 -3.97 20.23 -9.21
C ALA A 91 -4.38 19.21 -10.28
N PHE A 92 -5.63 19.29 -10.74
CA PHE A 92 -6.10 18.52 -11.88
C PHE A 92 -5.69 19.20 -13.18
N TRP A 93 -5.10 18.44 -14.09
CA TRP A 93 -4.87 18.91 -15.44
C TRP A 93 -6.17 18.86 -16.24
N ARG A 94 -6.48 19.93 -16.97
CA ARG A 94 -7.62 20.01 -17.89
C ARG A 94 -7.09 20.01 -19.33
N PRO A 95 -7.35 18.97 -20.13
CA PRO A 95 -6.99 18.96 -21.54
C PRO A 95 -7.72 20.12 -22.26
N GLY A 96 -6.98 20.93 -23.02
CA GLY A 96 -7.53 22.04 -23.81
C GLY A 96 -7.45 23.43 -23.16
N SER A 97 -7.02 23.56 -21.89
CA SER A 97 -6.62 24.87 -21.35
C SER A 97 -5.15 25.14 -21.67
N ALA A 98 -4.88 25.70 -22.84
CA ALA A 98 -3.72 26.57 -22.94
C ALA A 98 -4.03 27.85 -22.15
N ALA A 99 -3.04 28.33 -21.41
CA ALA A 99 -3.02 29.47 -20.47
C ALA A 99 -3.65 29.20 -19.08
N ALA A 100 -3.00 29.47 -17.95
CA ALA A 100 -1.85 30.35 -17.70
C ALA A 100 -0.87 29.68 -16.73
N ALA A 101 0.35 29.45 -17.19
CA ALA A 101 1.50 29.50 -16.30
C ALA A 101 1.82 31.00 -16.12
N SER A 102 1.60 31.52 -14.91
CA SER A 102 2.22 32.74 -14.40
C SER A 102 2.90 32.39 -13.09
#